data_AF-A0A525W2D5-F1
#
_entry.id   AF-A0A525W2D5-F1
#
_cell.length_a   1.000
_cell.length_b   1.000
_cell.length_c   1.000
_cell.angle_alpha   90.00
_cell.angle_beta   90.00
_cell.angle_gamma   90.00
#
_symmetry.space_group_name_H-M   'P 1'
#
loop_
_entity.id
_entity.type
_entity.pdbx_description
1 polymer ?
#
loop_
_entity_poly.entity_id
_entity_poly.type
_entity_poly.pdbx_seq_one_letter_code
_entity_poly.pdbx_strand_id
1 'polypeptide(L)'
;MPTGLLSKIGIDCMLSKGSNGLRGDGCLYELSTSHPIILTPTRLRPGDYVKLRLWFPDENSFSVIELAEVQWVKNEWIQIELLLVSPKDQTRLRQFVATDGNHVPTSASLGQQIMIRA
;
A
#
# COMPACT_ATOMS: atom_id res chain seq x y z
N MET A 1 -17.51 -10.84 -17.71
CA MET A 1 -17.55 -11.18 -16.27
C MET A 1 -16.18 -10.84 -15.70
N PRO A 2 -15.99 -9.79 -14.88
CA PRO A 2 -14.69 -9.56 -14.28
C PRO A 2 -14.48 -10.58 -13.16
N THR A 3 -13.64 -11.57 -13.45
CA THR A 3 -13.27 -12.70 -12.58
C THR A 3 -12.24 -12.25 -11.54
N GLY A 4 -12.58 -11.32 -10.64
CA GLY A 4 -11.56 -10.71 -9.78
C GLY A 4 -11.97 -10.32 -8.37
N LEU A 5 -13.20 -10.64 -7.92
CA LEU A 5 -13.66 -10.22 -6.59
C LEU A 5 -13.35 -11.29 -5.53
N LEU A 6 -12.07 -11.58 -5.28
CA LEU A 6 -11.64 -12.39 -4.14
C LEU A 6 -10.37 -11.80 -3.50
N SER A 7 -10.48 -10.57 -3.00
CA SER A 7 -9.45 -9.93 -2.17
C SER A 7 -9.38 -10.55 -0.78
N LYS A 8 -8.96 -11.81 -0.73
CA LYS A 8 -8.56 -12.48 0.52
C LYS A 8 -7.13 -12.14 0.89
N ILE A 9 -6.50 -11.15 0.27
CA ILE A 9 -5.10 -10.80 0.53
C ILE A 9 -5.04 -9.44 1.20
N GLY A 10 -4.38 -9.40 2.34
CA GLY A 10 -3.98 -8.20 3.05
C GLY A 10 -2.49 -7.97 2.94
N ILE A 11 -2.06 -6.71 3.05
CA ILE A 11 -0.65 -6.35 3.13
C ILE A 11 -0.49 -5.41 4.32
N ASP A 12 0.38 -5.80 5.26
CA ASP A 12 0.82 -4.96 6.36
C ASP A 12 2.16 -4.37 5.94
N CYS A 13 2.26 -3.05 5.84
CA CYS A 13 3.42 -2.33 5.31
C CYS A 13 3.86 -1.24 6.28
N MET A 14 5.13 -1.25 6.65
CA MET A 14 5.80 -0.19 7.39
C MET A 14 6.29 0.86 6.40
N LEU A 15 5.71 2.05 6.48
CA LEU A 15 6.12 3.18 5.67
C LEU A 15 7.56 3.59 6.03
N SER A 16 8.29 3.97 5.00
CA SER A 16 9.62 4.54 5.10
C SER A 16 9.67 5.81 4.27
N LYS A 17 10.39 6.80 4.78
CA LYS A 17 10.67 8.03 4.03
C LYS A 17 11.53 7.68 2.82
N GLY A 18 11.00 7.97 1.63
CA GLY A 18 11.66 7.72 0.36
C GLY A 18 11.75 9.01 -0.43
N SER A 19 12.86 9.19 -1.14
CA SER A 19 13.15 10.41 -1.92
C SER A 19 12.15 10.68 -3.06
N ASN A 20 11.26 9.74 -3.39
CA ASN A 20 10.37 9.82 -4.54
C ASN A 20 9.01 9.12 -4.28
N GLY A 21 8.31 9.55 -3.24
CA GLY A 21 6.94 9.08 -2.91
C GLY A 21 6.88 8.08 -1.75
N LEU A 22 5.74 7.42 -1.59
CA LEU A 22 5.52 6.45 -0.51
C LEU A 22 6.24 5.13 -0.81
N ARG A 23 7.10 4.72 0.11
CA ARG A 23 7.78 3.42 0.08
C ARG A 23 7.64 2.72 1.42
N GLY A 24 7.77 1.40 1.42
CA GLY A 24 7.77 0.64 2.65
C GLY A 24 8.13 -0.82 2.47
N ASP A 25 8.34 -1.46 3.61
CA ASP A 25 8.56 -2.90 3.73
C ASP A 25 7.30 -3.53 4.32
N GLY A 26 6.81 -4.60 3.71
CA GLY A 26 5.58 -5.22 4.15
C GLY A 26 5.53 -6.72 3.93
N CYS A 27 4.49 -7.34 4.50
CA CYS A 27 4.23 -8.76 4.38
C CYS A 27 2.83 -8.96 3.82
N LEU A 28 2.69 -9.87 2.85
CA LEU A 28 1.40 -10.28 2.32
C LEU A 28 0.85 -11.41 3.17
N TYR A 29 -0.46 -11.43 3.40
CA TYR A 29 -1.11 -12.50 4.14
C TYR A 29 -2.54 -12.75 3.65
N GLU A 30 -3.02 -13.98 3.89
CA GLU A 30 -4.41 -14.33 3.60
C GLU A 30 -5.35 -13.90 4.76
N LEU A 31 -6.43 -13.18 4.43
CA LEU A 31 -7.43 -12.64 5.34
C LEU A 31 -8.49 -13.67 5.78
N SER A 32 -8.62 -14.78 5.06
CA SER A 32 -9.70 -15.76 5.27
C SER A 32 -9.36 -16.88 6.27
N THR A 33 -8.15 -16.89 6.81
CA THR A 33 -7.68 -17.96 7.67
C THR A 33 -7.58 -17.48 9.11
N SER A 34 -8.07 -18.29 10.06
CA SER A 34 -7.90 -18.03 11.50
C SER A 34 -6.43 -17.93 11.93
N HIS A 35 -5.52 -18.41 11.07
CA HIS A 35 -4.07 -18.24 11.19
C HIS A 35 -3.56 -17.50 9.94
N PRO A 36 -2.97 -16.30 10.06
CA PRO A 36 -2.49 -15.55 8.90
C PRO A 36 -1.35 -16.33 8.22
N ILE A 37 -1.60 -16.77 6.98
CA ILE A 37 -0.58 -17.42 6.15
C ILE A 37 0.17 -16.32 5.40
N ILE A 38 1.49 -16.24 5.60
CA ILE A 38 2.34 -15.31 4.83
C ILE A 38 2.41 -15.78 3.38
N LEU A 39 2.16 -14.85 2.46
CA LEU A 39 2.16 -15.10 1.02
C LEU A 39 3.40 -14.47 0.39
N THR A 40 3.79 -15.02 -0.75
CA THR A 40 4.86 -14.46 -1.59
C THR A 40 4.29 -13.41 -2.55
N PRO A 41 5.05 -12.37 -2.93
CA PRO A 41 4.65 -11.35 -3.90
C PRO A 41 4.15 -11.94 -5.24
N THR A 42 4.72 -13.08 -5.64
CA THR A 42 4.36 -13.83 -6.86
C THR A 42 2.91 -14.32 -6.90
N ARG A 43 2.18 -14.29 -5.77
CA ARG A 43 0.74 -14.58 -5.72
C ARG A 43 -0.11 -13.43 -6.25
N LEU A 44 0.40 -12.20 -6.24
CA LEU A 44 -0.31 -11.02 -6.74
C LEU A 44 -0.15 -10.89 -8.25
N ARG A 45 -1.17 -10.33 -8.90
CA ARG A 45 -1.18 -9.99 -10.31
C ARG A 45 -1.61 -8.54 -10.50
N PRO A 46 -1.15 -7.87 -11.57
CA PRO A 46 -1.72 -6.60 -11.99
C PRO A 46 -3.25 -6.69 -12.11
N GLY A 47 -3.96 -5.72 -11.54
CA GLY A 47 -5.43 -5.68 -11.47
C GLY A 47 -6.05 -6.42 -10.27
N ASP A 48 -5.24 -7.07 -9.42
CA ASP A 48 -5.74 -7.61 -8.16
C ASP A 48 -6.04 -6.48 -7.17
N TYR A 49 -7.14 -6.63 -6.46
CA TYR A 49 -7.49 -5.72 -5.37
C TYR A 49 -7.04 -6.32 -4.03
N VAL A 50 -6.45 -5.50 -3.17
CA VAL A 50 -5.95 -5.90 -1.84
C VAL A 50 -6.36 -4.90 -0.77
N LYS A 51 -6.38 -5.34 0.49
CA LYS A 51 -6.47 -4.45 1.65
C LYS A 51 -5.07 -4.09 2.12
N LEU A 52 -4.85 -2.82 2.44
CA LEU A 52 -3.56 -2.33 2.88
C LEU A 52 -3.64 -1.80 4.31
N ARG A 53 -2.63 -2.11 5.12
CA ARG A 53 -2.41 -1.49 6.42
C ARG A 53 -1.05 -0.80 6.38
N LEU A 54 -1.08 0.51 6.48
CA LEU A 54 0.10 1.37 6.41
C LEU A 54 0.48 1.80 7.82
N TRP A 55 1.58 1.29 8.33
CA TRP A 55 2.16 1.68 9.61
C TRP A 55 3.10 2.86 9.41
N PHE A 56 2.98 3.87 10.27
CA PHE A 56 3.84 5.03 10.23
C PHE A 56 4.98 4.81 11.23
N PRO A 57 6.25 5.00 10.88
CA PRO A 57 7.36 4.75 11.81
C PRO A 57 7.36 5.75 12.97
N ASP A 58 6.86 6.97 12.74
CA ASP A 58 6.79 8.05 13.73
C ASP A 58 5.56 7.95 14.66
N GLU A 59 4.61 7.05 14.37
CA GLU A 59 3.36 6.92 15.13
C GLU A 59 3.07 5.44 15.44
N ASN A 60 2.64 5.11 16.66
CA ASN A 60 2.10 3.78 16.99
C ASN A 60 0.67 3.59 16.42
N SER A 61 0.46 3.99 15.17
CA SER A 61 -0.84 4.02 14.49
C SER A 61 -0.67 3.59 13.05
N PHE A 62 -1.74 3.03 12.49
CA PHE A 62 -1.80 2.59 11.10
C PHE A 62 -3.00 3.20 10.39
N SER A 63 -2.89 3.33 9.08
CA SER A 63 -4.00 3.68 8.19
C SER A 63 -4.47 2.43 7.45
N VAL A 64 -5.78 2.21 7.44
CA VAL A 64 -6.38 1.08 6.72
C VAL A 64 -6.90 1.60 5.37
N ILE A 65 -6.44 0.96 4.30
CA ILE A 65 -6.88 1.22 2.94
C ILE A 65 -7.79 0.06 2.57
N GLU A 66 -9.07 0.38 2.40
CA GLU A 66 -10.10 -0.64 2.15
C GLU A 66 -9.99 -1.26 0.77
N LEU A 67 -9.49 -0.49 -0.20
CA LEU A 67 -9.30 -0.93 -1.56
C LEU A 67 -8.06 -0.31 -2.17
N ALA A 68 -7.14 -1.16 -2.58
CA ALA A 68 -5.96 -0.78 -3.33
C ALA A 68 -5.76 -1.78 -4.47
N GLU A 69 -5.33 -1.30 -5.64
CA GLU A 69 -5.10 -2.12 -6.83
C GLU A 69 -3.61 -2.35 -7.03
N VAL A 70 -3.24 -3.60 -7.30
CA VAL A 70 -1.88 -3.96 -7.69
C VAL A 70 -1.66 -3.50 -9.13
N GLN A 71 -0.76 -2.55 -9.33
CA GLN A 71 -0.42 -2.05 -10.67
C GLN A 71 0.61 -2.96 -11.35
N TRP A 72 1.62 -3.41 -10.61
CA TRP A 72 2.58 -4.40 -11.08
C TRP A 72 3.31 -5.09 -9.93
N VAL A 73 3.88 -6.25 -10.23
CA VAL A 73 4.75 -7.03 -9.34
C VAL A 73 6.03 -7.35 -10.09
N LYS A 74 7.18 -7.03 -9.49
CA LYS A 74 8.49 -7.32 -10.05
C LYS A 74 9.45 -7.73 -8.94
N ASN A 75 9.86 -9.00 -8.95
CA ASN A 75 10.67 -9.59 -7.89
C ASN A 75 9.96 -9.47 -6.52
N GLU A 76 10.61 -8.80 -5.57
CA GLU A 76 10.11 -8.45 -4.24
C GLU A 76 9.33 -7.13 -4.18
N TRP A 77 9.27 -6.39 -5.30
CA TRP A 77 8.61 -5.08 -5.36
C TRP A 77 7.21 -5.17 -5.92
N ILE A 78 6.29 -4.48 -5.25
CA ILE A 78 4.89 -4.39 -5.64
C ILE A 78 4.55 -2.90 -5.70
N GLN A 79 4.03 -2.44 -6.84
CA GLN A 79 3.44 -1.11 -6.93
C GLN A 79 1.94 -1.22 -6.77
N ILE A 80 1.40 -0.43 -5.86
CA ILE A 80 -0.01 -0.44 -5.49
C ILE A 80 -0.57 0.97 -5.63
N GLU A 81 -1.73 1.07 -6.25
CA GLU A 81 -2.51 2.29 -6.34
C GLU A 81 -3.60 2.29 -5.27
N LEU A 82 -3.62 3.32 -4.43
CA LEU A 82 -4.62 3.47 -3.37
C LEU A 82 -5.91 4.04 -3.97
N LEU A 83 -6.97 3.22 -4.00
CA LEU A 83 -8.25 3.60 -4.62
C LEU A 83 -9.24 4.18 -3.61
N LEU A 84 -9.39 3.55 -2.44
CA LEU A 84 -10.30 3.99 -1.38
C LEU A 84 -9.52 4.30 -0.11
N VAL A 85 -9.23 5.58 0.07
CA VAL A 85 -8.54 6.14 1.24
C VAL A 85 -9.44 7.15 1.93
N SER A 86 -9.67 6.98 3.23
CA SER A 86 -10.42 7.94 4.04
C SER A 86 -9.74 9.32 4.02
N PRO A 87 -10.49 10.45 4.05
CA PRO A 87 -9.91 11.79 4.05
C PRO A 87 -8.90 12.03 5.19
N LYS A 88 -9.16 11.44 6.36
CA LYS A 88 -8.24 11.46 7.51
C LYS A 88 -6.90 10.79 7.16
N ASP A 89 -6.95 9.61 6.57
CA ASP A 89 -5.75 8.85 6.19
C ASP A 89 -5.02 9.49 5.01
N GLN A 90 -5.74 10.07 4.04
CA GLN A 90 -5.13 10.87 2.97
C GLN A 90 -4.32 12.04 3.54
N THR A 91 -4.87 12.72 4.54
CA THR A 91 -4.19 13.84 5.21
C THR A 91 -2.92 13.36 5.91
N ARG A 92 -2.97 12.25 6.65
CA ARG A 92 -1.80 11.66 7.30
C ARG A 92 -0.72 11.23 6.30
N LEU A 93 -1.11 10.58 5.22
CA LEU A 93 -0.16 10.18 4.16
C LEU A 93 0.49 11.40 3.49
N ARG A 94 -0.27 12.46 3.22
CA ARG A 94 0.27 13.71 2.68
C ARG A 94 1.24 14.38 3.64
N GLN A 95 0.90 14.42 4.94
CA GLN A 95 1.77 14.98 5.97
C GLN A 95 3.07 14.17 6.08
N PHE A 96 2.98 12.84 6.06
CA PHE A 96 4.14 11.97 6.11
C PHE A 96 5.12 12.23 4.95
N VAL A 97 4.62 12.42 3.73
CA VAL A 97 5.44 12.78 2.56
C VAL A 97 6.00 14.20 2.68
N ALA A 98 5.23 15.15 3.21
CA ALA A 98 5.65 16.56 3.34
C ALA A 98 6.76 16.76 4.38
N THR A 99 6.80 15.94 5.43
CA THR A 99 7.80 16.04 6.51
C THR A 99 9.22 15.65 6.07
N ASP A 100 9.40 14.98 4.92
CA ASP A 100 10.74 14.58 4.43
C ASP A 100 11.54 15.71 3.76
N GLY A 101 10.96 16.90 3.65
CA GLY A 101 11.68 18.12 3.30
C GLY A 101 11.92 18.31 1.80
N ASN A 102 11.34 19.41 1.30
CA ASN A 102 11.77 20.14 0.09
C ASN A 102 11.26 19.73 -1.30
N HIS A 103 10.15 19.01 -1.42
CA HIS A 103 9.47 18.91 -2.72
C HIS A 103 7.97 19.14 -2.58
N VAL A 104 7.52 20.32 -3.04
CA VAL A 104 6.13 20.49 -3.51
C VAL A 104 5.94 19.46 -4.61
N PRO A 105 4.97 18.53 -4.54
CA PRO A 105 4.73 17.60 -5.63
C PRO A 105 4.21 18.41 -6.83
N THR A 106 5.11 18.82 -7.71
CA THR A 106 4.77 19.35 -9.03
C THR A 106 4.15 18.19 -9.80
N SER A 107 2.82 18.21 -9.91
CA SER A 107 2.03 17.35 -10.81
C SER A 107 2.46 15.88 -10.86
N ALA A 108 2.22 15.14 -9.79
CA ALA A 108 1.96 13.70 -9.92
C ALA A 108 0.49 13.50 -9.60
N SER A 109 -0.30 13.37 -10.65
CA SER A 109 -1.73 13.08 -10.65
C SER A 109 -2.10 12.08 -9.55
N LEU A 110 -2.92 12.55 -8.61
CA LEU A 110 -4.04 11.93 -7.86
C LEU A 110 -4.21 10.40 -7.69
N GLY A 111 -3.26 9.55 -8.03
CA GLY A 111 -3.18 8.18 -7.53
C GLY A 111 -2.11 8.19 -6.43
N GLN A 112 -2.50 8.07 -5.16
CA GLN A 112 -1.51 7.85 -4.12
C GLN A 112 -0.92 6.45 -4.35
N GLN A 113 0.19 6.38 -5.07
CA GLN A 113 0.86 5.14 -5.37
C GLN A 113 1.92 4.86 -4.30
N ILE A 114 2.03 3.60 -3.90
CA ILE A 114 3.01 3.13 -2.94
C ILE A 114 3.79 1.96 -3.52
N MET A 115 5.10 1.98 -3.31
CA MET A 115 5.96 0.83 -3.58
C MET A 115 6.22 0.06 -2.28
N ILE A 116 5.86 -1.22 -2.28
CA ILE A 116 6.05 -2.11 -1.13
C ILE A 116 7.06 -3.17 -1.51
N ARG A 117 8.06 -3.38 -0.65
CA ARG A 117 8.95 -4.54 -0.71
C ARG A 117 8.40 -5.65 0.20
N ALA A 118 8.24 -6.87 -0.32
CA ALA A 118 7.71 -8.01 0.42
C ALA A 118 8.40 -9.32 0.09
#